data_AF-I3U914-F1
#
_entry.id   AF-I3U914-F1
#
_cell.length_a   1.000
_cell.length_b   1.000
_cell.length_c   1.000
_cell.angle_alpha   90.00
_cell.angle_beta   90.00
_cell.angle_gamma   90.00
#
_symmetry.space_group_name_H-M   'P 1'
#
loop_
_entity.id
_entity.type
_entity.pdbx_description
1 polymer ?
#
loop_
_entity_poly.entity_id
_entity_poly.type
_entity_poly.pdbx_seq_one_letter_code
_entity_poly.pdbx_strand_id
1 'polypeptide(L)' 'MVGRTTLVIAHRLSTVRTLDRLLVLEKGKVIEEGRHEALIRLEGGLYRRLFERQALELTKGFHEQTPPRTPAAEVS' A
#
# COMPACT_ATOMS: atom_id res chain seq x y z
N MET A 1 -10.58 -5.56 15.75
CA MET A 1 -9.65 -6.18 16.71
C MET A 1 -9.95 -5.62 18.10
N VAL A 2 -10.99 -6.10 18.78
CA VAL A 2 -11.41 -5.56 20.08
C VAL A 2 -10.92 -6.47 21.21
N GLY A 3 -10.30 -5.89 22.24
CA GLY A 3 -9.85 -6.61 23.44
C GLY A 3 -8.63 -7.52 23.24
N ARG A 4 -7.85 -7.33 22.17
CA ARG A 4 -6.65 -8.13 21.88
C ARG A 4 -5.51 -7.25 21.38
N THR A 5 -4.29 -7.53 21.84
CA THR A 5 -3.07 -7.00 21.22
C THR A 5 -2.85 -7.71 19.90
N THR A 6 -2.78 -6.96 18.80
CA THR A 6 -2.60 -7.53 17.47
C THR A 6 -1.37 -6.97 16.78
N LEU A 7 -0.50 -7.86 16.30
CA LEU A 7 0.64 -7.52 15.47
C LEU A 7 0.30 -7.85 14.02
N VAL A 8 0.36 -6.84 13.14
CA VAL A 8 0.07 -7.00 11.71
C VAL A 8 1.33 -6.69 10.92
N ILE A 9 1.77 -7.65 10.10
CA ILE A 9 2.83 -7.47 9.11
C ILE A 9 2.14 -7.54 7.75
N ALA A 10 2.20 -6.46 6.97
CA ALA A 10 1.52 -6.39 5.69
C ALA A 10 2.39 -5.73 4.62
N HIS A 11 2.26 -6.25 3.41
CA HIS A 11 2.84 -5.63 2.22
C HIS A 11 1.94 -4.54 1.64
N ARG A 12 0.64 -4.51 1.96
CA ARG A 12 -0.31 -3.50 1.46
C ARG A 12 -0.46 -2.35 2.46
N LEU A 13 -0.14 -1.14 2.02
CA LEU A 13 -0.26 0.07 2.84
C LEU A 13 -1.71 0.43 3.19
N SER A 14 -2.69 -0.02 2.40
CA SER A 14 -4.12 0.13 2.72
C SER A 14 -4.53 -0.60 4.00
N THR A 15 -3.90 -1.74 4.31
CA THR A 15 -4.20 -2.55 5.50
C THR A 15 -3.63 -1.91 6.77
N VAL A 16 -2.44 -1.30 6.68
CA VAL A 16 -1.76 -0.75 7.86
C VAL A 16 -2.26 0.65 8.22
N ARG A 17 -2.85 1.40 7.28
CA ARG A 17 -3.30 2.79 7.48
C ARG A 17 -4.20 2.99 8.70
N THR A 18 -5.07 2.02 9.01
CA THR A 18 -6.06 2.12 10.09
C THR A 18 -5.55 1.60 11.43
N LEU A 19 -4.27 1.21 11.53
CA LEU A 19 -3.71 0.68 12.77
C LEU A 19 -3.39 1.82 13.75
N ASP A 20 -3.49 1.49 15.03
CA ASP A 20 -3.27 2.44 16.12
C ASP A 20 -1.79 2.87 16.24
N ARG A 21 -0.87 2.02 15.79
CA ARG A 21 0.58 2.24 15.80
C ARG A 21 1.24 1.52 14.63
N LEU A 22 2.10 2.24 13.90
CA LEU A 22 2.91 1.73 12.80
C LEU A 22 4.38 1.72 13.23
N LEU A 23 5.08 0.65 12.84
CA LEU A 23 6.52 0.51 13.01
C LEU A 23 7.12 0.29 11.62
N VAL A 24 8.02 1.16 11.21
CA VAL A 24 8.72 1.05 9.92
C VAL A 24 10.10 0.49 10.17
N LEU A 25 10.38 -0.63 9.52
CA LEU A 25 11.63 -1.36 9.66
C LEU A 25 12.52 -1.09 8.46
N GLU A 26 13.79 -0.77 8.72
CA GLU A 26 14.85 -0.74 7.73
C GLU A 26 16.09 -1.42 8.31
N LYS A 27 16.68 -2.37 7.58
CA LYS A 27 17.89 -3.10 7.99
C LYS A 27 17.82 -3.68 9.41
N GLY A 28 16.67 -4.24 9.78
CA GLY A 28 16.44 -4.87 11.09
C GLY A 28 16.26 -3.89 12.25
N LYS A 29 16.11 -2.58 11.99
CA LYS A 29 15.88 -1.56 13.02
C LYS A 29 14.56 -0.84 12.76
N VAL A 30 13.87 -0.46 13.84
CA VAL A 30 12.73 0.46 13.75
C VAL A 30 13.30 1.86 13.52
N ILE A 31 13.03 2.43 12.36
CA ILE A 31 13.52 3.76 12.00
C ILE A 31 12.43 4.83 12.14
N GLU A 32 11.16 4.44 12.07
CA GLU A 32 10.02 5.34 12.26
C GLU A 32 8.91 4.62 13.03
N GLU A 33 8.22 5.38 13.86
CA GLU A 33 7.12 4.92 14.67
C GLU A 33 6.05 6.00 14.81
N GLY A 34 4.79 5.62 14.69
CA GLY A 34 3.69 6.54 14.96
C GLY A 34 2.39 6.13 14.29
N ARG A 35 1.42 7.04 14.26
CA ARG A 35 0.20 6.86 13.48
C ARG A 35 0.42 7.29 12.03
N HIS A 36 -0.42 6.80 11.13
CA HIS A 36 -0.40 7.15 9.71
C HIS A 36 -0.30 8.66 9.49
N GLU A 37 -1.13 9.44 10.19
CA GLU A 37 -1.23 10.88 10.00
C GLU A 37 0.07 11.60 10.36
N ALA A 38 0.80 11.11 11.37
CA ALA A 38 2.08 11.68 11.75
C ALA A 38 3.18 11.31 10.75
N LEU A 39 3.27 10.02 10.40
CA LEU A 39 4.34 9.51 9.54
C LEU A 39 4.25 10.02 8.10
N ILE A 40 3.04 10.22 7.58
CA ILE A 40 2.87 10.74 6.20
C ILE A 40 3.32 12.20 6.05
N ARG A 41 3.35 12.96 7.16
CA ARG A 41 3.79 14.37 7.16
C ARG A 41 5.30 14.53 7.30
N LEU A 42 6.03 13.47 7.65
CA LEU A 42 7.48 13.53 7.76
C LEU A 42 8.10 13.71 6.38
N GLU A 43 8.76 14.86 6.17
CA GLU A 43 9.55 15.10 4.98
C GLU A 43 10.75 14.14 4.93
N GLY A 44 10.95 13.49 3.79
CA GLY A 44 11.98 12.46 3.67
C GLY A 44 11.72 11.19 4.50
N GLY A 45 10.50 11.01 5.04
CA GLY A 45 10.15 9.79 5.78
C GLY A 45 10.07 8.55 4.87
N LEU A 46 10.56 7.41 5.35
CA LEU A 46 10.49 6.13 4.64
C LEU A 46 9.03 5.66 4.49
N TYR A 47 8.21 5.80 5.54
CA TYR A 47 6.79 5.47 5.46
C TYR A 47 6.11 6.20 4.30
N ARG A 48 6.35 7.52 4.20
CA ARG A 48 5.79 8.37 3.15
C ARG A 48 6.23 7.91 1.76
N ARG A 49 7.53 7.66 1.55
CA ARG A 49 8.04 7.15 0.26
C ARG A 49 7.41 5.83 -0.14
N LEU A 50 7.26 4.90 0.81
CA LEU A 50 6.63 3.61 0.56
C LEU A 50 5.14 3.78 0.22
N PHE A 51 4.45 4.65 0.95
CA PHE A 51 3.04 4.98 0.73
C PHE A 51 2.80 5.56 -0.66
N GLU A 52 3.58 6.57 -1.05
CA GLU A 52 3.49 7.22 -2.36
C GLU A 52 3.75 6.22 -3.50
N ARG A 53 4.75 5.34 -3.35
CA ARG A 53 5.03 4.29 -4.33
C ARG A 53 3.85 3.34 -4.53
N GLN A 54 3.19 2.89 -3.45
CA GLN A 54 2.04 1.98 -3.57
C GLN A 54 0.77 2.69 -4.03
N ALA A 55 0.59 3.97 -3.68
CA ALA A 55 -0.50 4.78 -4.20
C ALA A 55 -0.42 4.92 -5.72
N LEU A 56 0.79 5.10 -6.28
CA LEU A 56 1.01 5.16 -7.72
C LEU A 56 0.69 3.83 -8.44
N GLU A 57 0.98 2.69 -7.82
CA GLU A 57 0.63 1.38 -8.38
C GLU A 57 -0.89 1.15 -8.44
N LEU A 58 -1.66 1.73 -7.50
CA LEU A 58 -3.13 1.71 -7.57
C LEU A 58 -3.66 2.50 -8.78
N THR A 59 -2.99 3.59 -9.17
CA THR A 59 -3.40 4.41 -10.33
C THR A 59 -3.04 3.75 -11.66
N LYS A 60 -1.95 2.98 -11.73
CA LYS A 60 -1.55 2.24 -12.94
C LYS A 60 -2.55 1.14 -13.32
N GLY A 61 -3.23 0.53 -12.35
CA GLY A 61 -4.25 -0.49 -12.58
C GLY A 61 -5.50 -0.02 -13.34
N PHE A 62 -5.69 1.28 -13.54
CA PHE A 62 -6.81 1.83 -14.31
C PHE A 62 -6.51 2.00 -15.82
N HIS A 63 -5.25 1.81 -16.26
CA HIS A 63 -4.85 2.04 -17.67
C HIS A 63 -4.71 0.78 -18.54
N GLU A 64 -4.91 -0.42 -18.00
CA GLU A 64 -4.88 -1.67 -18.78
C GLU A 64 -6.27 -2.34 -18.85
N GLN A 65 -7.29 -1.61 -19.28
CA GLN A 65 -8.45 -2.26 -19.91
C GLN A 65 -8.07 -2.55 -21.37
N THR A 66 -7.44 -3.70 -21.60
CA THR A 66 -7.36 -4.26 -22.96
C THR A 66 -8.81 -4.49 -23.41
N PRO A 67 -9.27 -3.91 -24.54
CA PRO A 67 -10.62 -4.17 -25.03
C PRO A 67 -10.78 -5.68 -25.27
N PRO A 68 -11.99 -6.24 -25.07
CA PRO A 68 -12.21 -7.66 -25.30
C PRO A 68 -11.80 -7.96 -26.75
N ARG A 69 -10.85 -8.90 -26.93
CA ARG A 69 -10.62 -9.49 -28.24
C ARG A 69 -11.89 -10.24 -28.58
N THR A 70 -12.73 -9.64 -29.42
CA THR A 70 -13.79 -10.35 -30.11
C THR A 70 -13.14 -11.57 -30.78
N PRO A 71 -13.57 -12.81 -30.50
CA PRO A 71 -13.15 -13.91 -31.33
C PRO A 71 -13.82 -13.67 -32.69
N ALA A 72 -13.02 -13.32 -33.69
CA ALA A 72 -13.44 -13.43 -35.08
C ALA A 72 -13.59 -14.92 -35.39
N ALA A 73 -14.72 -15.49 -34.95
CA ALA A 73 -15.28 -16.65 -35.60
C ALA A 73 -15.68 -16.22 -37.01
N GLU A 74 -15.19 -17.00 -37.99
CA GLU A 74 -15.93 -17.55 -39.14
C GLU A 74 -16.98 -16.58 -39.74
N VAL A 75 -16.91 -16.20 -41.03
CA VAL A 75 -17.25 -17.04 -42.19
C VAL A 75 -16.88 -16.25 -43.46
N SER A 76 -16.07 -16.83 -44.35
CA SER A 76 -16.48 -17.25 -45.71
C SER A 76 -15.28 -17.62 -46.57
#